data_AF-A0A5S9XHM4-F1
#
_entry.id   AF-A0A5S9XHM4-F1
#
_cell.length_a   1.000
_cell.length_b   1.000
_cell.length_c   1.000
_cell.angle_alpha   90.00
_cell.angle_beta   90.00
_cell.angle_gamma   90.00
#
_symmetry.space_group_name_H-M   'P 1'
#
loop_
_entity.id
_entity.type
_entity.pdbx_description
1 polymer ?
#
loop_
_entity_poly.entity_id
_entity_poly.type
_entity_poly.pdbx_seq_one_letter_code
_entity_poly.pdbx_strand_id
1 'polypeptide(L)'
;MGNHQADKKFTWVIKNYNSLGSGSVYSDTFKAEAVYWFDEKDTTHGFESMFLLSEIQSSDKGFLVNGEVKIVAEVDVLEVIGELDVPEEPERIDINGFQVPASQVESMNSLFEKYRGFASKIFPKNQHLRKTFLDVVLSMTEILCKSPEELSSGDLAEAYSALRFVTKAGFKLDWLEKKLKETGKSRLQEIEEDLKDLKVKCADMDALLDFLR
;
A
#
# COMPACT_ATOMS: atom_id res chain seq x y z
N MET A 1 8.36 -3.69 27.55
CA MET A 1 7.17 -2.86 27.76
C MET A 1 6.05 -3.49 26.98
N GLY A 2 4.93 -3.82 27.62
CA GLY A 2 3.82 -4.51 26.98
C GLY A 2 3.07 -3.55 26.07
N ASN A 3 2.82 -3.97 24.82
CA ASN A 3 1.87 -3.27 23.96
C ASN A 3 0.49 -3.45 24.58
N HIS A 4 -0.14 -2.34 24.98
CA HIS A 4 -1.55 -2.38 25.34
C HIS A 4 -2.35 -2.34 24.05
N GLN A 5 -3.09 -3.41 23.81
CA GLN A 5 -4.02 -3.52 22.69
C GLN A 5 -5.38 -3.02 23.19
N ALA A 6 -5.93 -1.99 22.55
CA ALA A 6 -7.25 -1.49 22.89
C ALA A 6 -8.25 -1.95 21.84
N ASP A 7 -9.04 -2.98 22.19
CA ASP A 7 -10.13 -3.46 21.35
C ASP A 7 -11.30 -2.45 21.41
N LYS A 8 -11.59 -1.78 20.29
CA LYS A 8 -12.76 -0.91 20.17
C LYS A 8 -13.88 -1.61 19.44
N LYS A 9 -15.07 -1.59 20.02
CA LYS A 9 -16.25 -2.25 19.46
C LYS A 9 -17.32 -1.22 19.12
N PHE A 10 -17.63 -1.13 17.84
CA PHE A 10 -18.71 -0.30 17.30
C PHE A 10 -19.90 -1.17 16.94
N THR A 11 -21.09 -0.64 17.20
CA THR A 11 -22.34 -1.36 16.93
C THR A 11 -23.30 -0.40 16.26
N TRP A 12 -23.88 -0.86 15.17
CA TRP A 12 -24.87 -0.11 14.41
C TRP A 12 -26.02 -1.02 14.00
N VAL A 13 -27.25 -0.49 14.02
CA VAL A 13 -28.46 -1.23 13.68
C VAL A 13 -29.13 -0.57 12.48
N ILE A 14 -29.25 -1.33 11.40
CA ILE A 14 -30.02 -0.95 10.23
C ILE A 14 -31.47 -1.36 10.47
N LYS A 15 -32.35 -0.38 10.59
CA LYS A 15 -33.79 -0.60 10.76
C LYS A 15 -34.48 -0.69 9.41
N ASN A 16 -35.58 -1.43 9.35
CA ASN A 16 -36.40 -1.59 8.15
C ASN A 16 -35.57 -2.03 6.93
N TYR A 17 -34.66 -2.99 7.12
CA TYR A 17 -33.73 -3.44 6.08
C TYR A 17 -34.42 -3.83 4.77
N ASN A 18 -35.59 -4.48 4.85
CA ASN A 18 -36.36 -4.88 3.67
C ASN A 18 -36.91 -3.70 2.85
N SER A 19 -36.93 -2.49 3.42
CA SER A 19 -37.41 -1.26 2.79
C SER A 19 -36.27 -0.38 2.25
N LEU A 20 -35.00 -0.74 2.46
CA LEU A 20 -33.84 0.11 2.15
C LEU A 20 -33.59 0.31 0.63
N GLY A 21 -34.21 -0.48 -0.23
CA GLY A 21 -33.92 -0.46 -1.67
C GLY A 21 -32.45 -0.81 -1.96
N SER A 22 -31.92 -0.36 -3.10
CA SER A 22 -30.52 -0.62 -3.51
C SER A 22 -29.56 0.52 -3.16
N GLY A 23 -29.96 1.44 -2.27
CA GLY A 23 -29.15 2.58 -1.88
C GLY A 23 -28.12 2.23 -0.81
N SER A 24 -27.04 3.01 -0.76
CA SER A 24 -26.10 2.97 0.37
C SER A 24 -26.76 3.57 1.62
N VAL A 25 -26.51 2.96 2.77
CA VAL A 25 -26.87 3.53 4.08
C VAL A 25 -25.61 3.61 4.91
N TYR A 26 -25.44 4.73 5.59
CA TYR A 26 -24.26 5.03 6.39
C TYR A 26 -24.61 4.98 7.87
N SER A 27 -23.67 4.53 8.69
CA SER A 27 -23.76 4.67 10.14
C SER A 27 -23.53 6.12 10.55
N ASP A 28 -23.81 6.40 11.82
CA ASP A 28 -23.26 7.59 12.44
C ASP A 28 -21.72 7.53 12.41
N THR A 29 -21.07 8.68 12.36
CA THR A 29 -19.61 8.76 12.50
C THR A 29 -19.22 8.55 13.95
N PHE A 30 -18.29 7.64 14.20
CA PHE A 30 -17.82 7.35 15.55
C PHE A 30 -16.50 8.09 15.82
N LYS A 31 -16.41 8.82 16.94
CA LYS A 31 -15.16 9.49 17.34
C LYS A 31 -14.49 8.71 18.47
N ALA A 32 -13.25 8.27 18.25
CA ALA A 32 -12.42 7.67 19.28
C ALA A 32 -10.97 8.16 19.12
N GLU A 33 -10.33 8.59 20.22
CA GLU A 33 -8.92 9.06 20.23
C GLU A 33 -8.59 10.10 19.15
N ALA A 34 -9.44 11.12 19.02
CA ALA A 34 -9.31 12.21 18.04
C ALA A 34 -9.43 11.81 16.55
N VAL A 35 -9.68 10.53 16.23
CA VAL A 35 -9.93 10.03 14.87
C VAL A 35 -11.42 9.76 14.67
N TYR A 36 -11.93 10.09 13.48
CA TYR A 36 -13.26 9.72 13.03
C TYR A 36 -13.21 8.36 12.34
N TRP A 37 -14.07 7.44 12.79
CA TRP A 37 -14.22 6.09 12.27
C TRP A 37 -15.54 5.99 11.52
N PHE A 38 -15.52 5.27 10.38
CA PHE A 38 -16.68 5.08 9.50
C PHE A 38 -17.25 6.42 8.97
N ASP A 39 -16.38 7.31 8.49
CA ASP A 39 -16.78 8.56 7.82
C ASP A 39 -17.32 8.27 6.40
N GLU A 40 -18.53 8.74 6.09
CA GLU A 40 -19.13 8.65 4.75
C GLU A 40 -18.22 9.23 3.66
N LYS A 41 -17.42 10.24 3.99
CA LYS A 41 -16.51 10.90 3.05
C LYS A 41 -15.22 10.12 2.79
N ASP A 42 -14.90 9.14 3.64
CA ASP A 42 -13.68 8.33 3.56
C ASP A 42 -14.00 6.83 3.62
N THR A 43 -14.32 6.27 2.45
CA THR A 43 -14.69 4.85 2.28
C THR A 43 -13.49 3.96 1.91
N THR A 44 -12.27 4.39 2.24
CA THR A 44 -11.00 3.78 1.78
C THR A 44 -10.76 2.35 2.26
N HIS A 45 -11.49 1.87 3.27
CA HIS A 45 -11.28 0.57 3.88
C HIS A 45 -12.59 -0.23 4.01
N GLY A 46 -12.63 -1.43 3.43
CA GLY A 46 -13.77 -2.33 3.49
C GLY A 46 -13.76 -3.41 2.41
N PHE A 47 -14.82 -4.21 2.34
CA PHE A 47 -15.04 -5.19 1.28
C PHE A 47 -16.24 -4.77 0.43
N GLU A 48 -16.08 -4.72 -0.90
CA GLU A 48 -17.18 -4.40 -1.83
C GLU A 48 -18.33 -5.43 -1.74
N SER A 49 -17.99 -6.67 -1.40
CA SER A 49 -18.96 -7.73 -1.09
C SER A 49 -18.49 -8.53 0.13
N MET A 50 -19.18 -8.35 1.26
CA MET A 50 -18.85 -9.07 2.51
C MET A 50 -19.78 -10.27 2.75
N PHE A 51 -21.07 -10.13 2.41
CA PHE A 51 -22.09 -11.15 2.61
C PHE A 51 -23.04 -11.24 1.41
N LEU A 52 -23.55 -12.43 1.14
CA LEU A 52 -24.61 -12.61 0.16
C LEU A 52 -25.94 -12.10 0.73
N LEU A 53 -26.70 -11.35 -0.06
CA LEU A 53 -28.03 -10.86 0.33
C LEU A 53 -28.97 -12.01 0.75
N SER A 54 -28.87 -13.15 0.07
CA SER A 54 -29.63 -14.35 0.39
C SER A 54 -29.35 -14.90 1.77
N GLU A 55 -28.13 -14.73 2.30
CA GLU A 55 -27.77 -15.18 3.64
C GLU A 55 -28.32 -14.25 4.71
N ILE A 56 -28.26 -12.92 4.48
CA ILE A 56 -28.81 -11.92 5.40
C ILE A 56 -30.33 -12.08 5.53
N GLN A 57 -31.01 -12.33 4.41
CA GLN A 57 -32.47 -12.51 4.37
C GLN A 57 -32.93 -13.89 4.86
N SER A 58 -32.02 -14.82 5.08
CA SER A 58 -32.38 -16.20 5.41
C SER A 58 -32.86 -16.33 6.85
N SER A 59 -34.09 -16.82 7.02
CA SER A 59 -34.71 -16.99 8.34
C SER A 59 -34.00 -17.99 9.25
N ASP A 60 -33.26 -18.95 8.68
CA ASP A 60 -32.50 -19.97 9.41
C ASP A 60 -31.14 -19.47 9.92
N LYS A 61 -30.60 -18.38 9.34
CA LYS A 61 -29.30 -17.80 9.71
C LYS A 61 -29.38 -16.79 10.84
N GLY A 62 -30.55 -16.18 11.05
CA GLY A 62 -30.81 -15.28 12.18
C GLY A 62 -30.15 -13.90 12.10
N PHE A 63 -29.63 -13.49 10.94
CA PHE A 63 -29.01 -12.17 10.76
C PHE A 63 -30.03 -11.02 10.71
N LEU A 64 -31.22 -11.29 10.17
CA LEU A 64 -32.34 -10.35 10.10
C LEU A 64 -33.39 -10.73 11.16
N VAL A 65 -33.58 -9.88 12.17
CA VAL A 65 -34.55 -10.10 13.25
C VAL A 65 -35.48 -8.90 13.31
N ASN A 66 -36.79 -9.12 13.21
CA ASN A 66 -37.80 -8.06 13.20
C ASN A 66 -37.55 -6.94 12.16
N GLY A 67 -36.95 -7.28 11.02
CA GLY A 67 -36.62 -6.31 9.98
C GLY A 67 -35.37 -5.46 10.29
N GLU A 68 -34.63 -5.79 11.34
CA GLU A 68 -33.39 -5.12 11.75
C GLU A 68 -32.17 -6.01 11.53
N VAL A 69 -31.07 -5.41 11.07
CA VAL A 69 -29.75 -6.04 10.96
C VAL A 69 -28.78 -5.29 11.86
N LYS A 70 -28.08 -6.03 12.73
CA LYS A 70 -27.06 -5.45 13.62
C LYS A 70 -25.67 -5.72 13.08
N ILE A 71 -24.95 -4.66 12.78
CA ILE A 71 -23.54 -4.70 12.37
C ILE A 71 -22.69 -4.42 13.60
N VAL A 72 -21.65 -5.23 13.77
CA VAL A 72 -20.66 -5.08 14.82
C VAL A 72 -19.29 -5.01 14.15
N ALA A 73 -18.58 -3.92 14.36
CA ALA A 73 -17.22 -3.73 13.87
C ALA A 73 -16.27 -3.67 15.07
N GLU A 74 -15.31 -4.58 15.08
CA GLU A 74 -14.23 -4.59 16.07
C GLU A 74 -12.99 -4.02 15.39
N VAL A 75 -12.44 -2.97 15.99
CA VAL A 75 -11.27 -2.27 15.51
C VAL A 75 -10.18 -2.50 16.53
N ASP A 76 -9.14 -3.17 16.06
CA ASP A 76 -7.97 -3.45 16.86
C ASP A 76 -7.00 -2.28 16.72
N VAL A 77 -6.95 -1.41 17.74
CA VAL A 77 -6.07 -0.23 17.72
C VAL A 77 -4.83 -0.53 18.54
N LEU A 78 -3.68 -0.53 17.86
CA LEU A 78 -2.38 -0.56 18.52
C LEU A 78 -2.20 0.76 19.28
N GLU A 79 -2.38 0.72 20.60
CA GLU A 79 -2.24 1.90 21.46
C GLU A 79 -0.75 2.28 21.53
N VAL A 80 -0.36 3.27 20.74
CA VAL A 80 0.99 3.83 20.83
C VAL A 80 1.05 4.68 22.09
N ILE A 81 1.66 4.15 23.15
CA ILE A 81 1.85 4.89 24.41
C ILE A 81 2.85 6.03 24.15
N GLY A 82 2.29 7.19 23.87
CA GLY A 82 2.91 8.49 23.84
C GLY A 82 1.78 9.50 23.69
N GLU A 83 1.87 10.65 24.37
CA GLU A 83 1.13 11.80 23.86
C GLU A 83 1.54 11.91 22.39
N LEU A 84 0.61 11.66 21.49
CA LEU A 84 0.73 12.14 20.13
C LEU A 84 0.67 13.66 20.31
N ASP A 85 1.84 14.27 20.55
CA ASP A 85 2.14 15.56 19.94
C ASP A 85 1.70 15.33 18.51
N VAL A 86 0.47 15.75 18.20
CA VAL A 86 -0.02 15.84 16.84
C VAL A 86 1.08 16.64 16.21
N PRO A 87 1.94 16.05 15.35
CA PRO A 87 2.84 16.89 14.60
C PRO A 87 1.86 17.81 13.88
N GLU A 88 1.97 19.12 14.12
CA GLU A 88 1.36 20.10 13.22
C GLU A 88 1.49 19.51 11.83
N GLU A 89 0.36 19.24 11.15
CA GLU A 89 0.39 18.48 9.90
C GLU A 89 1.57 18.99 9.09
N PRO A 90 2.58 18.15 8.83
CA PRO A 90 3.89 18.64 8.42
C PRO A 90 3.66 19.50 7.20
N GLU A 91 4.09 20.76 7.29
CA GLU A 91 3.72 21.83 6.37
C GLU A 91 3.71 21.30 4.94
N ARG A 92 2.50 21.17 4.38
CA ARG A 92 2.31 20.56 3.06
C ARG A 92 2.45 21.65 2.01
N ILE A 93 3.47 21.52 1.20
CA ILE A 93 3.78 22.46 0.14
C ILE A 93 3.13 21.94 -1.14
N ASP A 94 2.37 22.80 -1.81
CA ASP A 94 1.84 22.49 -3.14
C ASP A 94 2.96 22.59 -4.18
N ILE A 95 3.31 21.46 -4.79
CA ILE A 95 4.28 21.41 -5.88
C ILE A 95 3.58 20.86 -7.10
N ASN A 96 3.33 21.71 -8.11
CA ASN A 96 2.63 21.33 -9.33
C ASN A 96 1.23 20.69 -9.09
N GLY A 97 0.50 21.10 -8.06
CA GLY A 97 -0.80 20.54 -7.71
C GLY A 97 -0.75 19.29 -6.82
N PHE A 98 0.38 19.01 -6.19
CA PHE A 98 0.58 17.94 -5.21
C PHE A 98 0.84 18.50 -3.83
N GLN A 99 0.06 18.05 -2.85
CA GLN A 99 0.32 18.36 -1.45
C GLN A 99 1.36 17.40 -0.89
N VAL A 100 2.58 17.89 -0.68
CA VAL A 100 3.71 17.05 -0.24
C VAL A 100 4.32 17.59 1.04
N PRO A 101 4.63 16.72 2.03
CA PRO A 101 5.32 17.14 3.24
C PRO A 101 6.64 17.85 2.91
N ALA A 102 6.96 18.93 3.62
CA ALA A 102 8.19 19.69 3.43
C ALA A 102 9.47 18.82 3.39
N SER A 103 9.50 17.73 4.17
CA SER A 103 10.63 16.77 4.21
C SER A 103 10.88 16.02 2.89
N GLN A 104 9.89 15.96 2.00
CA GLN A 104 9.99 15.24 0.71
C GLN A 104 10.03 16.16 -0.50
N VAL A 105 9.95 17.48 -0.29
CA VAL A 105 9.94 18.49 -1.36
C VAL A 105 11.21 18.44 -2.20
N GLU A 106 12.37 18.30 -1.57
CA GLU A 106 13.66 18.30 -2.28
C GLU A 106 13.82 17.06 -3.16
N SER A 107 13.46 15.88 -2.64
CA SER A 107 13.43 14.64 -3.41
C SER A 107 12.49 14.75 -4.61
N MET A 108 11.32 15.37 -4.42
CA MET A 108 10.34 15.51 -5.48
C MET A 108 10.72 16.55 -6.53
N ASN A 109 11.35 17.66 -6.14
CA ASN A 109 11.93 18.63 -7.07
C ASN A 109 13.07 18.02 -7.89
N SER A 110 13.97 17.28 -7.24
CA SER A 110 15.03 16.53 -7.92
C SER A 110 14.46 15.54 -8.94
N LEU A 111 13.38 14.85 -8.58
CA LEU A 111 12.68 13.93 -9.47
C LEU A 111 12.05 14.65 -10.67
N PHE A 112 11.35 15.76 -10.45
CA PHE A 112 10.78 16.56 -11.54
C PHE A 112 11.84 17.17 -12.46
N GLU A 113 12.96 17.63 -11.92
CA GLU A 113 14.10 18.13 -12.70
C GLU A 113 14.76 17.02 -13.53
N LYS A 114 15.01 15.87 -12.92
CA LYS A 114 15.66 14.72 -13.55
C LYS A 114 14.81 14.09 -14.65
N TYR A 115 13.48 14.21 -14.55
CA TYR A 115 12.53 13.61 -15.48
C TYR A 115 11.59 14.65 -16.11
N ARG A 116 12.15 15.79 -16.57
CA ARG A 116 11.51 17.05 -17.08
C ARG A 116 10.46 16.93 -18.22
N GLY A 117 9.95 15.74 -18.55
CA GLY A 117 8.83 15.51 -19.46
C GLY A 117 7.55 14.98 -18.80
N PHE A 118 7.56 14.70 -17.48
CA PHE A 118 6.48 13.98 -16.80
C PHE A 118 5.27 14.83 -16.43
N ALA A 119 5.52 16.08 -16.04
CA ALA A 119 4.49 16.88 -15.39
C ALA A 119 3.39 17.40 -16.34
N SER A 120 3.59 17.38 -17.66
CA SER A 120 2.78 18.19 -18.57
C SER A 120 1.68 17.45 -19.34
N LYS A 121 1.55 16.11 -19.23
CA LYS A 121 0.62 15.37 -20.12
C LYS A 121 -0.29 14.30 -19.53
N ILE A 122 -0.11 13.85 -18.28
CA ILE A 122 -0.87 12.69 -17.75
C ILE A 122 -1.27 12.84 -16.28
N PHE A 123 -1.37 14.06 -15.74
CA PHE A 123 -1.79 14.18 -14.35
C PHE A 123 -3.29 13.92 -14.17
N PRO A 124 -3.68 12.93 -13.33
CA PRO A 124 -5.07 12.70 -13.01
C PRO A 124 -5.64 13.94 -12.34
N LYS A 125 -6.85 14.36 -12.73
CA LYS A 125 -7.54 15.44 -12.02
C LYS A 125 -7.86 15.07 -10.56
N ASN A 126 -8.02 13.79 -10.28
CA ASN A 126 -8.29 13.26 -8.94
C ASN A 126 -7.02 13.30 -8.06
N GLN A 127 -7.14 13.91 -6.87
CA GLN A 127 -6.05 14.09 -5.91
C GLN A 127 -5.53 12.78 -5.32
N HIS A 128 -6.40 11.79 -5.09
CA HIS A 128 -6.00 10.48 -4.57
C HIS A 128 -5.18 9.71 -5.60
N LEU A 129 -5.62 9.67 -6.86
CA LEU A 129 -4.84 9.06 -7.94
C LEU A 129 -3.48 9.73 -8.14
N ARG A 130 -3.41 11.05 -7.93
CA ARG A 130 -2.16 11.80 -7.90
C ARG A 130 -1.25 11.33 -6.77
N LYS A 131 -1.78 11.22 -5.55
CA LYS A 131 -1.02 10.72 -4.40
C LYS A 131 -0.52 9.30 -4.62
N THR A 132 -1.40 8.37 -5.01
CA THR A 132 -1.02 6.98 -5.29
C THR A 132 0.05 6.88 -6.39
N PHE A 133 -0.03 7.73 -7.42
CA PHE A 133 1.01 7.79 -8.44
C PHE A 133 2.36 8.25 -7.87
N LEU A 134 2.39 9.27 -7.04
CA LEU A 134 3.62 9.73 -6.38
C LEU A 134 4.19 8.65 -5.47
N ASP A 135 3.38 8.02 -4.63
CA ASP A 135 3.82 6.97 -3.71
C ASP A 135 4.48 5.80 -4.48
N VAL A 136 3.90 5.42 -5.62
CA VAL A 136 4.48 4.41 -6.51
C VAL A 136 5.79 4.90 -7.12
N VAL A 137 5.85 6.13 -7.65
CA VAL A 137 7.09 6.65 -8.24
C VAL A 137 8.21 6.78 -7.20
N LEU A 138 7.88 7.22 -5.98
CA LEU A 138 8.84 7.38 -4.89
C LEU A 138 9.43 6.04 -4.47
N SER A 139 8.58 5.06 -4.13
CA SER A 139 8.99 3.71 -3.74
C SER A 139 9.83 3.02 -4.81
N MET A 140 9.47 3.19 -6.08
CA MET A 140 10.26 2.64 -7.19
C MET A 140 11.60 3.34 -7.35
N THR A 141 11.66 4.65 -7.10
CA THR A 141 12.93 5.40 -7.14
C THR A 141 13.85 4.95 -6.02
N GLU A 142 13.32 4.68 -4.83
CA GLU A 142 14.07 4.10 -3.71
C GLU A 142 14.64 2.72 -4.06
N ILE A 143 13.84 1.84 -4.67
CA ILE A 143 14.30 0.52 -5.14
C ILE A 143 15.42 0.67 -6.18
N LEU A 144 15.27 1.61 -7.13
CA LEU A 144 16.27 1.87 -8.17
C LEU A 144 17.55 2.52 -7.64
N CYS A 145 17.53 3.04 -6.41
CA CYS A 145 18.71 3.58 -5.73
C CYS A 145 19.53 2.52 -4.97
N LYS A 146 18.97 1.33 -4.72
CA LYS A 146 19.71 0.23 -4.09
C LYS A 146 20.83 -0.27 -4.99
N SER A 147 21.91 -0.78 -4.39
CA SER A 147 22.94 -1.49 -5.14
C SER A 147 22.39 -2.85 -5.64
N PRO A 148 23.02 -3.47 -6.66
CA PRO A 148 22.65 -4.83 -7.08
C PRO A 148 22.62 -5.82 -5.92
N GLU A 149 23.61 -5.77 -5.02
CA GLU A 149 23.76 -6.69 -3.88
C GLU A 149 22.61 -6.58 -2.88
N GLU A 150 22.10 -5.36 -2.68
CA GLU A 150 20.99 -5.04 -1.76
C GLU A 150 19.61 -5.30 -2.36
N LEU A 151 19.55 -5.54 -3.68
CA LEU A 151 18.31 -5.64 -4.42
C LEU A 151 17.72 -7.06 -4.33
N SER A 152 16.59 -7.19 -3.64
CA SER A 152 15.93 -8.49 -3.50
C SER A 152 15.05 -8.84 -4.71
N SER A 153 14.77 -10.15 -4.88
CA SER A 153 13.77 -10.59 -5.85
C SER A 153 12.36 -10.09 -5.50
N GLY A 154 12.09 -9.91 -4.21
CA GLY A 154 10.86 -9.29 -3.70
C GLY A 154 10.73 -7.84 -4.14
N ASP A 155 11.80 -7.05 -4.00
CA ASP A 155 11.83 -5.62 -4.40
C ASP A 155 11.52 -5.47 -5.89
N LEU A 156 12.14 -6.31 -6.73
CA LEU A 156 11.87 -6.31 -8.16
C LEU A 156 10.43 -6.72 -8.49
N ALA A 157 9.91 -7.77 -7.84
CA ALA A 157 8.55 -8.25 -8.06
C ALA A 157 7.50 -7.20 -7.64
N GLU A 158 7.73 -6.53 -6.51
CA GLU A 158 6.90 -5.44 -6.01
C GLU A 158 6.94 -4.25 -6.97
N ALA A 159 8.13 -3.82 -7.40
CA ALA A 159 8.29 -2.75 -8.36
C ALA A 159 7.58 -3.06 -9.69
N TYR A 160 7.72 -4.25 -10.26
CA TYR A 160 7.00 -4.62 -11.48
C TYR A 160 5.49 -4.70 -11.29
N SER A 161 5.02 -5.11 -10.11
CA SER A 161 3.59 -5.15 -9.77
C SER A 161 3.01 -3.74 -9.66
N ALA A 162 3.70 -2.84 -8.96
CA ALA A 162 3.33 -1.45 -8.83
C ALA A 162 3.32 -0.74 -10.21
N LEU A 163 4.34 -0.99 -11.04
CA LEU A 163 4.42 -0.46 -12.41
C LEU A 163 3.19 -0.87 -13.23
N ARG A 164 2.85 -2.16 -13.18
CA ARG A 164 1.71 -2.70 -13.92
C ARG A 164 0.39 -2.09 -13.47
N PHE A 165 0.24 -1.84 -12.16
CA PHE A 165 -0.94 -1.20 -11.60
C PHE A 165 -1.12 0.22 -12.16
N VAL A 166 -0.08 1.05 -12.10
CA VAL A 166 -0.16 2.43 -12.62
C VAL A 166 -0.27 2.47 -14.15
N THR A 167 0.38 1.58 -14.88
CA THR A 167 0.21 1.50 -16.34
C THR A 167 -1.23 1.14 -16.73
N LYS A 168 -1.89 0.24 -15.99
CA LYS A 168 -3.32 -0.06 -16.18
C LYS A 168 -4.22 1.13 -15.88
N ALA A 169 -3.84 1.99 -14.94
CA ALA A 169 -4.53 3.24 -14.65
C ALA A 169 -4.29 4.34 -15.72
N GLY A 170 -3.53 4.04 -16.79
CA GLY A 170 -3.32 4.92 -17.93
C GLY A 170 -2.05 5.79 -17.83
N PHE A 171 -1.23 5.60 -16.80
CA PHE A 171 0.05 6.28 -16.68
C PHE A 171 1.07 5.68 -17.66
N LYS A 172 1.83 6.54 -18.34
CA LYS A 172 2.91 6.10 -19.24
C LYS A 172 4.26 6.27 -18.55
N LEU A 173 4.85 5.16 -18.13
CA LEU A 173 6.09 5.10 -17.34
C LEU A 173 7.18 4.26 -18.04
N ASP A 174 7.27 4.38 -19.37
CA ASP A 174 8.19 3.57 -20.20
C ASP A 174 9.66 3.69 -19.75
N TRP A 175 10.06 4.87 -19.26
CA TRP A 175 11.41 5.10 -18.74
C TRP A 175 11.69 4.29 -17.47
N LEU A 176 10.68 4.14 -16.59
CA LEU A 176 10.79 3.45 -15.31
C LEU A 176 10.81 1.96 -15.54
N GLU A 177 9.99 1.47 -16.47
CA GLU A 177 10.04 0.10 -16.98
C GLU A 177 11.44 -0.24 -17.53
N LYS A 178 11.98 0.65 -18.38
CA LYS A 178 13.32 0.47 -18.94
C LYS A 178 14.38 0.43 -17.84
N LYS A 179 14.29 1.34 -16.86
CA LYS A 179 15.24 1.39 -15.74
C LYS A 179 15.18 0.15 -14.86
N LEU A 180 13.99 -0.31 -14.50
CA LEU A 180 13.82 -1.56 -13.74
C LEU A 180 14.41 -2.77 -14.48
N LYS A 181 14.24 -2.82 -15.81
CA LYS A 181 14.82 -3.88 -16.64
C LYS A 181 16.35 -3.83 -16.67
N GLU A 182 16.95 -2.65 -16.69
CA GLU A 182 18.41 -2.47 -16.59
C GLU A 182 18.93 -2.90 -15.21
N THR A 183 18.24 -2.50 -14.14
CA THR A 183 18.58 -2.87 -12.75
C THR A 183 18.48 -4.39 -12.53
N GLY A 184 17.38 -5.02 -12.97
CA GLY A 184 17.21 -6.48 -12.85
C GLY A 184 18.26 -7.28 -13.63
N LYS A 185 18.70 -6.79 -14.80
CA LYS A 185 19.82 -7.40 -15.53
C LYS A 185 21.14 -7.29 -14.77
N SER A 186 21.38 -6.16 -14.10
CA SER A 186 22.60 -5.95 -13.31
C SER A 186 22.65 -6.91 -12.13
N ARG A 187 21.53 -7.07 -11.39
CA ARG A 187 21.40 -8.08 -10.33
C ARG A 187 21.63 -9.50 -10.83
N LEU A 188 21.10 -9.85 -12.00
CA LEU A 188 21.29 -11.17 -12.58
C LEU A 188 22.77 -11.47 -12.85
N GLN A 189 23.50 -10.50 -13.40
CA GLN A 189 24.93 -10.66 -13.69
C GLN A 189 25.77 -10.87 -12.43
N GLU A 190 25.47 -10.13 -11.36
CA GLU A 190 26.12 -10.29 -10.06
C GLU A 190 25.84 -11.69 -9.48
N ILE A 191 24.59 -12.15 -9.48
CA ILE A 191 24.23 -13.51 -9.02
C ILE A 191 24.97 -14.58 -9.85
N GLU A 192 25.09 -14.38 -11.17
CA GLU A 192 25.83 -15.29 -12.03
C GLU A 192 27.33 -15.35 -11.68
N GLU A 193 27.93 -14.22 -11.30
CA GLU A 193 29.31 -14.13 -10.84
C GLU A 193 29.50 -14.84 -9.49
N ASP A 194 28.65 -14.55 -8.51
CA ASP A 194 28.64 -15.21 -7.19
C ASP A 194 28.51 -16.73 -7.32
N LEU A 195 27.68 -17.19 -8.26
CA LEU A 195 27.47 -18.61 -8.51
C LEU A 195 28.70 -19.27 -9.15
N LYS A 196 29.47 -18.56 -9.98
CA LYS A 196 30.76 -19.07 -10.49
C LYS A 196 31.76 -19.20 -9.34
N ASP A 197 31.89 -18.17 -8.51
CA ASP A 197 32.79 -18.17 -7.36
C ASP A 197 32.44 -19.29 -6.37
N LEU A 198 31.16 -19.52 -6.12
CA LEU A 198 30.69 -20.60 -5.26
C LEU A 198 31.01 -21.97 -5.85
N LYS A 199 30.87 -22.16 -7.17
CA LYS A 199 31.24 -23.42 -7.84
C LYS A 199 32.71 -23.75 -7.69
N VAL A 200 33.59 -22.76 -7.78
CA VAL A 200 35.04 -22.94 -7.56
C VAL A 200 35.28 -23.40 -6.13
N LYS A 201 34.69 -22.72 -5.13
CA LYS A 201 34.82 -23.11 -3.72
C LYS A 201 34.31 -24.52 -3.43
N CYS A 202 33.20 -24.93 -4.06
CA CYS A 202 32.70 -26.30 -3.93
C CYS A 202 33.70 -27.32 -4.49
N ALA A 203 34.28 -27.06 -5.66
CA ALA A 203 35.28 -27.95 -6.26
C ALA A 203 36.53 -28.10 -5.38
N ASP A 204 36.99 -27.01 -4.76
CA ASP A 204 38.13 -27.04 -3.81
C ASP A 204 37.80 -27.89 -2.58
N MET A 205 36.58 -27.78 -2.05
CA MET A 205 36.12 -28.58 -0.91
C MET A 205 35.96 -30.06 -1.28
N ASP A 206 35.41 -30.37 -2.45
CA ASP A 206 35.27 -31.73 -2.95
C ASP A 206 36.65 -32.39 -3.13
N ALA A 207 37.62 -31.67 -3.71
CA ALA A 207 38.99 -32.15 -3.84
C ALA A 207 39.65 -32.43 -2.48
N LEU A 208 39.37 -31.61 -1.47
CA LEU A 208 39.85 -31.82 -0.11
C LEU A 208 39.19 -33.04 0.56
N LEU A 209 37.89 -33.26 0.32
CA LEU A 209 37.19 -34.47 0.80
C LEU A 209 37.75 -35.74 0.18
N ASP A 210 38.02 -35.73 -1.13
CA ASP A 210 38.62 -36.88 -1.82
C ASP A 210 40.05 -37.17 -1.36
N PHE A 211 40.84 -36.13 -1.04
CA PHE A 211 42.19 -36.30 -0.50
C PHE A 211 42.21 -36.95 0.89
N LEU A 212 41.19 -36.70 1.72
CA LEU A 212 41.12 -37.20 3.10
C LEU A 212 40.53 -38.62 3.22
N ARG A 213 39.98 -39.20 2.14
CA ARG A 213 39.35 -40.52 2.11
C ARG A 213 40.33 -41.63 1.74
#